data_AF-A0A7W7ZRT0-F1
#
_entry.id   AF-A0A7W7ZRT0-F1
#
_cell.length_a   1.000
_cell.length_b   1.000
_cell.length_c   1.000
_cell.angle_alpha   90.00
_cell.angle_beta   90.00
_cell.angle_gamma   90.00
#
_symmetry.space_group_name_H-M   'P 1'
#
loop_
_entity.id
_entity.type
_entity.pdbx_description
1 polymer ?
#
loop_
_entity_poly.entity_id
_entity_poly.type
_entity_poly.pdbx_seq_one_letter_code
_entity_poly.pdbx_strand_id
1 'polypeptide(L)'
;MNGIRVICTSTTGYVKVNAAGSVDRSGEGKTFDTSENTGGKSCPQHFLGESVTVFGLLDKKTNTLTATRVEQKSFVGSSVVGFAVIDRMLTEERASDGAAMLIVRADGYRIAIAKATKSTFNPPMVGLGEVQTNVWIRYSGRLRADGTILADEAAFSKNDIAKQEERLRDKNEFDPSAVDEEDRQRHISKSIHGLDAHRIPAYHDDAMQQRVDGIGTRLIPTFQRMLSEGDPSKLNFRFQLVDEKKLRDGIALPSGIILVPYQVVLRLQNDTQLATVLADGIATAIEKEGLRELPAKERMKALQIAGTAGGVFVPGLGFVTGFANHAMKNNMDRHAEAQSGRVSLGFLHDAGFDITQAPVTWWLLASTKPKDLKDIKMPFRASALYGILGTTWRQQPILTAKSSTRLHAAEGTHESH
;
A
#
# COMPACT_ATOMS: atom_id res chain seq x y z
N MET A 1 23.39 -0.79 -5.41
CA MET A 1 23.78 -1.77 -6.46
C MET A 1 24.23 -0.90 -7.62
N ASN A 2 25.45 -1.09 -8.13
CA ASN A 2 25.78 -0.50 -9.42
C ASN A 2 24.74 -1.08 -10.40
N GLY A 3 23.88 -0.23 -10.96
CA GLY A 3 22.80 -0.70 -11.83
C GLY A 3 23.41 -1.48 -12.98
N ILE A 4 22.89 -2.68 -13.25
CA ILE A 4 23.29 -3.43 -14.44
C ILE A 4 22.63 -2.73 -15.62
N ARG A 5 23.44 -2.18 -16.54
CA ARG A 5 22.91 -1.65 -17.79
C ARG A 5 22.56 -2.82 -18.68
N VAL A 6 21.29 -2.98 -19.05
CA VAL A 6 20.87 -4.03 -19.99
C VAL A 6 20.86 -3.45 -21.39
N ILE A 7 21.58 -4.10 -22.31
CA ILE A 7 21.54 -3.78 -23.74
C ILE A 7 20.85 -4.95 -24.45
N CYS A 8 19.74 -4.69 -25.12
CA CYS A 8 19.13 -5.65 -26.04
C CYS A 8 19.51 -5.32 -27.49
N THR A 9 19.58 -6.37 -28.30
CA THR A 9 20.11 -6.40 -29.66
C THR A 9 19.06 -7.01 -30.58
N SER A 10 19.27 -6.94 -31.90
CA SER A 10 18.38 -7.58 -32.88
C SER A 10 18.28 -9.10 -32.72
N THR A 11 19.22 -9.72 -32.01
CA THR A 11 19.26 -11.16 -31.71
C THR A 11 18.70 -11.52 -30.32
N THR A 12 18.28 -10.55 -29.51
CA THR A 12 17.72 -10.84 -28.19
C THR A 12 16.37 -11.54 -28.33
N GLY A 13 16.25 -12.76 -27.77
CA GLY A 13 14.99 -13.48 -27.70
C GLY A 13 14.09 -12.96 -26.58
N TYR A 14 12.78 -12.98 -26.80
CA TYR A 14 11.78 -12.59 -25.80
C TYR A 14 10.80 -13.71 -25.57
N VAL A 15 10.56 -14.02 -24.29
CA VAL A 15 9.69 -15.12 -23.90
C VAL A 15 8.80 -14.67 -22.75
N LYS A 16 7.51 -14.99 -22.83
CA LYS A 16 6.61 -14.82 -21.69
C LYS A 16 6.53 -16.12 -20.91
N VAL A 17 6.82 -16.04 -19.62
CA VAL A 17 6.77 -17.18 -18.70
C VAL A 17 5.61 -16.95 -17.76
N ASN A 18 4.69 -17.91 -17.67
CA ASN A 18 3.56 -17.80 -16.75
C ASN A 18 3.95 -18.10 -15.30
N ALA A 19 3.03 -17.89 -14.36
CA ALA A 19 3.27 -18.14 -12.94
C ALA A 19 3.63 -19.61 -12.63
N ALA A 20 3.22 -20.56 -13.49
CA ALA A 20 3.55 -21.98 -13.35
C ALA A 20 4.94 -22.35 -13.93
N GLY A 21 5.69 -21.35 -14.42
CA GLY A 21 7.00 -21.58 -15.05
C GLY A 21 6.92 -22.20 -16.44
N SER A 22 5.72 -22.41 -17.00
CA SER A 22 5.61 -22.90 -18.36
C SER A 22 5.85 -21.76 -19.34
N VAL A 23 6.67 -22.07 -20.34
CA VAL A 23 6.99 -21.16 -21.43
C VAL A 23 5.80 -21.15 -22.37
N ASP A 24 5.14 -20.01 -22.50
CA ASP A 24 4.14 -19.83 -23.52
C ASP A 24 4.84 -19.61 -24.87
N ARG A 25 5.09 -20.70 -25.60
CA ARG A 25 5.67 -20.67 -26.95
C ARG A 25 4.68 -20.21 -28.01
N SER A 26 3.39 -20.06 -27.68
CA SER A 26 2.39 -19.53 -28.62
C SER A 26 2.53 -18.01 -28.81
N GLY A 27 3.23 -17.36 -27.88
CA GLY A 27 3.74 -16.00 -28.03
C GLY A 27 5.16 -15.99 -28.57
N GLU A 28 5.39 -16.38 -29.83
CA GLU A 28 6.33 -15.59 -30.62
C GLU A 28 5.79 -14.17 -30.51
N GLY A 29 6.49 -13.29 -29.79
CA GLY A 29 6.04 -11.93 -29.59
C GLY A 29 5.80 -11.30 -30.96
N LYS A 30 4.54 -11.27 -31.40
CA LYS A 30 4.09 -10.26 -32.34
C LYS A 30 4.34 -8.98 -31.59
N THR A 31 5.44 -8.31 -31.97
CA THR A 31 5.65 -6.90 -31.74
C THR A 31 4.29 -6.24 -31.93
N PHE A 32 3.78 -5.59 -30.89
CA PHE A 32 2.65 -4.68 -31.04
C PHE A 32 3.15 -3.59 -31.99
N ASP A 33 2.89 -3.81 -33.27
CA ASP A 33 3.33 -2.96 -34.36
C ASP A 33 2.30 -1.83 -34.47
N THR A 34 2.53 -0.78 -33.70
CA THR A 34 1.89 0.52 -33.92
C THR A 34 2.95 1.53 -34.33
N SER A 35 3.76 1.22 -35.35
CA SER A 35 4.13 2.18 -36.41
C SER A 35 4.99 1.49 -37.47
N GLU A 36 4.48 1.50 -38.70
CA GLU A 36 5.13 1.18 -39.97
C GLU A 36 6.65 1.44 -40.05
N ASN A 37 7.32 0.46 -40.67
CA ASN A 37 8.37 0.66 -41.66
C ASN A 37 9.71 1.27 -41.16
N THR A 38 10.57 0.43 -40.56
CA THR A 38 12.04 0.35 -40.82
C THR A 38 12.69 -0.75 -39.96
N GLY A 39 12.67 -2.00 -40.43
CA GLY A 39 13.77 -3.00 -40.38
C GLY A 39 14.61 -3.28 -39.11
N GLY A 40 14.25 -2.84 -37.91
CA GLY A 40 14.97 -3.12 -36.67
C GLY A 40 14.06 -3.71 -35.61
N LYS A 41 14.35 -4.93 -35.13
CA LYS A 41 13.69 -5.50 -33.94
C LYS A 41 14.07 -4.64 -32.73
N SER A 42 13.26 -3.63 -32.39
CA SER A 42 13.43 -2.83 -31.18
C SER A 42 13.08 -3.66 -29.95
N CYS A 43 13.75 -3.43 -28.82
CA CYS A 43 13.36 -4.06 -27.55
C CYS A 43 11.86 -3.78 -27.28
N PRO A 44 11.08 -4.78 -26.85
CA PRO A 44 9.72 -4.55 -26.41
C PRO A 44 9.75 -3.51 -25.29
N GLN A 45 8.77 -2.61 -25.32
CA GLN A 45 8.60 -1.62 -24.26
C GLN A 45 8.18 -2.36 -22.99
N HIS A 46 8.99 -2.22 -21.94
CA HIS A 46 8.68 -2.73 -20.60
C HIS A 46 8.11 -1.62 -19.74
N PHE A 47 7.17 -1.99 -18.86
CA PHE A 47 6.55 -1.05 -17.94
C PHE A 47 7.40 -0.93 -16.69
N LEU A 48 7.36 0.24 -16.05
CA LEU A 48 7.97 0.42 -14.74
C LEU A 48 7.38 -0.60 -13.76
N GLY A 49 8.25 -1.33 -13.05
CA GLY A 49 7.83 -2.33 -12.07
C GLY A 49 7.60 -3.75 -12.61
N GLU A 50 7.69 -3.93 -13.92
CA GLU A 50 7.57 -5.23 -14.55
C GLU A 50 8.73 -6.16 -14.17
N SER A 51 8.42 -7.37 -13.70
CA SER A 51 9.46 -8.35 -13.35
C SER A 51 9.93 -9.09 -14.59
N VAL A 52 11.21 -8.89 -14.92
CA VAL A 52 11.88 -9.60 -16.02
C VAL A 52 13.09 -10.38 -15.49
N THR A 53 13.33 -11.56 -16.07
CA THR A 53 14.60 -12.28 -15.93
C THR A 53 15.41 -12.06 -17.19
N VAL A 54 16.61 -11.50 -17.05
CA VAL A 54 17.49 -11.23 -18.20
C VAL A 54 18.64 -12.23 -18.20
N PHE A 55 18.82 -12.91 -19.32
CA PHE A 55 19.93 -13.83 -19.58
C PHE A 55 20.85 -13.21 -20.61
N GLY A 56 22.15 -13.39 -20.45
CA GLY A 56 23.13 -12.78 -21.34
C GLY A 56 24.54 -12.84 -20.82
N LEU A 57 25.43 -12.12 -21.49
CA LEU A 57 26.83 -11.98 -21.10
C LEU A 57 26.99 -10.69 -20.28
N LEU A 58 27.46 -10.82 -19.04
CA LEU A 58 27.77 -9.69 -18.17
C LEU A 58 29.24 -9.28 -18.33
N ASP A 59 29.46 -8.08 -18.86
CA ASP A 59 30.74 -7.41 -18.73
C ASP A 59 30.87 -6.80 -17.32
N LYS A 60 31.70 -7.44 -16.50
CA LYS A 60 31.94 -7.02 -15.11
C LYS A 60 32.69 -5.69 -15.01
N LYS A 61 33.42 -5.27 -16.04
CA LYS A 61 34.18 -4.00 -16.02
C LYS A 61 33.25 -2.81 -16.19
N THR A 62 32.32 -2.92 -17.14
CA THR A 62 31.34 -1.86 -17.45
C THR A 62 30.01 -2.04 -16.72
N ASN A 63 29.85 -3.14 -15.99
CA ASN A 63 28.59 -3.56 -15.36
C ASN A 63 27.41 -3.58 -16.34
N THR A 64 27.69 -3.99 -17.57
CA THR A 64 26.74 -4.03 -18.68
C THR A 64 26.42 -5.47 -19.03
N LEU A 65 25.14 -5.80 -19.13
CA LEU A 65 24.67 -7.11 -19.55
C LEU A 65 24.09 -7.03 -20.96
N THR A 66 24.74 -7.70 -21.90
CA THR A 66 24.23 -7.88 -23.27
C THR A 66 23.24 -9.04 -23.26
N ALA A 67 21.96 -8.70 -23.36
CA ALA A 67 20.87 -9.67 -23.23
C ALA A 67 20.79 -10.58 -24.46
N THR A 68 20.88 -11.90 -24.24
CA THR A 68 20.56 -12.92 -25.26
C THR A 68 19.10 -13.34 -25.15
N ARG A 69 18.51 -13.27 -23.96
CA ARG A 69 17.10 -13.57 -23.73
C ARG A 69 16.53 -12.74 -22.58
N VAL A 70 15.31 -12.23 -22.75
CA VAL A 70 14.53 -11.59 -21.69
C VAL A 70 13.25 -12.40 -21.49
N GLU A 71 13.05 -12.87 -20.26
CA GLU A 71 11.83 -13.57 -19.85
C GLU A 71 10.95 -12.62 -19.03
N GLN A 72 9.76 -12.31 -19.54
CA GLN A 72 8.76 -11.55 -18.79
C GLN A 72 7.99 -12.51 -17.88
N LYS A 73 8.02 -12.25 -16.57
CA LYS A 73 7.20 -13.01 -15.62
C LYS A 73 5.77 -12.49 -15.65
N SER A 74 4.85 -13.33 -16.08
CA SER A 74 3.42 -13.03 -16.00
C SER A 74 2.91 -13.31 -14.60
N PHE A 75 2.31 -12.30 -13.98
CA PHE A 75 1.56 -12.43 -12.73
C PHE A 75 0.13 -12.94 -12.95
N VAL A 76 -0.33 -12.99 -14.21
CA VAL A 76 -1.67 -13.45 -14.55
C VAL A 76 -1.90 -14.88 -14.07
N GLY A 77 -3.01 -15.07 -13.35
CA GLY A 77 -3.41 -16.34 -12.77
C GLY A 77 -2.78 -16.64 -11.40
N SER A 78 -1.90 -15.78 -10.88
CA SER A 78 -1.35 -15.95 -9.53
C SER A 78 -2.46 -15.87 -8.49
N SER A 79 -2.43 -16.78 -7.52
CA SER A 79 -3.32 -16.72 -6.36
C SER A 79 -2.96 -15.53 -5.48
N VAL A 80 -3.98 -14.77 -5.08
CA VAL A 80 -3.85 -13.65 -4.14
C VAL A 80 -4.84 -13.87 -3.02
N VAL A 81 -4.39 -13.66 -1.78
CA VAL A 81 -5.23 -13.70 -0.59
C VAL A 81 -4.95 -12.43 0.22
N GLY A 82 -6.00 -11.80 0.74
CA GLY A 82 -5.87 -10.56 1.48
C GLY A 82 -6.96 -10.38 2.53
N PHE A 83 -6.72 -9.42 3.43
CA PHE A 83 -7.69 -8.96 4.42
C PHE A 83 -7.48 -7.47 4.67
N ALA A 84 -8.45 -6.66 4.27
CA ALA A 84 -8.35 -5.21 4.28
C ALA A 84 -9.71 -4.53 4.44
N VAL A 85 -9.70 -3.23 4.72
CA VAL A 85 -10.90 -2.39 4.64
C VAL A 85 -11.20 -2.08 3.18
N ILE A 86 -12.47 -2.15 2.79
CA ILE A 86 -12.94 -1.62 1.51
C ILE A 86 -12.88 -0.10 1.60
N ASP A 87 -11.93 0.50 0.90
CA ASP A 87 -11.71 1.94 0.93
C ASP A 87 -12.45 2.67 -0.21
N ARG A 88 -12.85 1.93 -1.27
CA ARG A 88 -13.60 2.51 -2.40
C ARG A 88 -14.55 1.51 -3.05
N MET A 89 -15.74 1.98 -3.41
CA MET A 89 -16.63 1.30 -4.35
C MET A 89 -16.28 1.75 -5.76
N LEU A 90 -16.06 0.80 -6.66
CA LEU A 90 -15.78 1.07 -8.07
C LEU A 90 -17.05 0.78 -8.89
N THR A 91 -17.22 1.46 -10.01
CA THR A 91 -18.38 1.28 -10.88
C THR A 91 -18.49 -0.18 -11.33
N GLU A 92 -19.71 -0.68 -11.44
CA GLU A 92 -20.00 -2.03 -11.92
C GLU A 92 -19.40 -2.23 -13.33
N GLU A 93 -18.48 -3.18 -13.46
CA GLU A 93 -18.14 -3.74 -14.77
C GLU A 93 -19.03 -4.95 -15.03
N ARG A 94 -19.28 -5.21 -16.31
CA ARG A 94 -19.97 -6.43 -16.74
C ARG A 94 -18.95 -7.52 -17.00
N ALA A 95 -19.27 -8.74 -16.56
CA ALA A 95 -18.53 -9.94 -16.92
C ALA A 95 -18.66 -10.21 -18.43
N SER A 96 -17.84 -11.13 -18.94
CA SER A 96 -17.87 -11.53 -20.35
C SER A 96 -19.23 -12.10 -20.79
N ASP A 97 -20.01 -12.61 -19.84
CA ASP A 97 -21.39 -13.10 -20.03
C ASP A 97 -22.46 -12.00 -19.84
N GLY A 98 -22.03 -10.75 -19.59
CA GLY A 98 -22.90 -9.60 -19.36
C GLY A 98 -23.40 -9.41 -17.93
N ALA A 99 -23.08 -10.33 -16.99
CA ALA A 99 -23.52 -10.21 -15.61
C ALA A 99 -22.82 -9.03 -14.89
N ALA A 100 -23.58 -8.26 -14.11
CA ALA A 100 -23.01 -7.20 -13.28
C ALA A 100 -22.09 -7.82 -12.21
N MET A 101 -20.91 -7.23 -12.01
CA MET A 101 -19.98 -7.58 -10.94
C MET A 101 -19.84 -6.40 -9.98
N LEU A 102 -19.87 -6.70 -8.68
CA LEU A 102 -19.49 -5.72 -7.68
C LEU A 102 -17.96 -5.58 -7.72
N ILE A 103 -17.46 -4.37 -7.92
CA ILE A 103 -16.03 -4.09 -7.87
C ILE A 103 -15.74 -3.17 -6.71
N VAL A 104 -14.84 -3.62 -5.85
CA VAL A 104 -14.35 -2.84 -4.70
C VAL A 104 -12.85 -2.63 -4.79
N ARG A 105 -12.35 -1.57 -4.17
CA ARG A 105 -10.93 -1.45 -3.83
C ARG A 105 -10.73 -1.79 -2.36
N ALA A 106 -9.82 -2.73 -2.12
CA ALA A 106 -9.34 -3.09 -0.80
C ALA A 106 -7.93 -3.67 -0.94
N ASP A 107 -7.08 -3.51 0.08
CA ASP A 107 -5.68 -3.98 0.06
C ASP A 107 -4.87 -3.43 -1.14
N GLY A 108 -5.28 -2.25 -1.65
CA GLY A 108 -4.75 -1.62 -2.86
C GLY A 108 -5.02 -2.37 -4.18
N TYR A 109 -5.88 -3.38 -4.19
CA TYR A 109 -6.33 -4.09 -5.40
C TYR A 109 -7.75 -3.71 -5.79
N ARG A 110 -8.05 -3.81 -7.10
CA ARG A 110 -9.42 -3.91 -7.59
C ARG A 110 -9.86 -5.36 -7.44
N ILE A 111 -10.97 -5.60 -6.76
CA ILE A 111 -11.47 -6.95 -6.50
C ILE A 111 -12.86 -7.05 -7.10
N ALA A 112 -13.00 -7.90 -8.11
CA ALA A 112 -14.26 -8.23 -8.75
C ALA A 112 -14.92 -9.41 -8.03
N ILE A 113 -16.10 -9.16 -7.48
CA ILE A 113 -16.96 -10.11 -6.80
C ILE A 113 -18.08 -10.48 -7.76
N ALA A 114 -17.94 -11.64 -8.40
CA ALA A 114 -18.91 -12.15 -9.36
C ALA A 114 -20.02 -12.94 -8.66
N LYS A 115 -21.11 -13.23 -9.37
CA LYS A 115 -22.19 -14.11 -8.87
C LYS A 115 -21.67 -15.51 -8.46
N ALA A 116 -20.60 -15.98 -9.10
CA ALA A 116 -19.95 -17.26 -8.79
C ALA A 116 -19.01 -17.19 -7.58
N THR A 117 -18.64 -16.00 -7.09
CA THR A 117 -17.78 -15.84 -5.92
C THR A 117 -18.49 -16.36 -4.68
N LYS A 118 -17.87 -17.30 -3.97
CA LYS A 118 -18.40 -17.82 -2.72
C LYS A 118 -18.31 -16.75 -1.65
N SER A 119 -19.46 -16.12 -1.39
CA SER A 119 -19.56 -14.97 -0.48
C SER A 119 -20.14 -15.37 0.87
N THR A 120 -19.51 -14.93 1.96
CA THR A 120 -20.02 -15.11 3.33
C THR A 120 -20.11 -13.78 4.06
N PHE A 121 -21.12 -13.62 4.91
CA PHE A 121 -21.39 -12.36 5.61
C PHE A 121 -21.43 -12.61 7.11
N ASN A 122 -20.60 -11.88 7.86
CA ASN A 122 -20.65 -11.92 9.30
C ASN A 122 -21.82 -11.03 9.78
N PRO A 123 -22.71 -11.55 10.65
CA PRO A 123 -23.79 -10.76 11.20
C PRO A 123 -23.29 -9.42 11.77
N PRO A 124 -24.06 -8.33 11.61
CA PRO A 124 -25.44 -8.31 11.12
C PRO A 124 -25.58 -8.26 9.59
N MET A 125 -24.49 -8.36 8.82
CA MET A 125 -24.58 -8.30 7.36
C MET A 125 -25.26 -9.55 6.79
N VAL A 126 -26.21 -9.37 5.86
CA VAL A 126 -26.96 -10.50 5.26
C VAL A 126 -26.71 -10.70 3.76
N GLY A 127 -26.06 -9.75 3.07
CA GLY A 127 -25.77 -9.92 1.64
C GLY A 127 -24.92 -8.83 1.00
N LEU A 128 -24.67 -8.97 -0.31
CA LEU A 128 -23.83 -8.06 -1.09
C LEU A 128 -24.38 -6.62 -1.16
N GLY A 129 -25.69 -6.43 -1.00
CA GLY A 129 -26.31 -5.10 -0.98
C GLY A 129 -25.90 -4.22 0.21
N GLU A 130 -25.29 -4.82 1.25
CA GLU A 130 -24.74 -4.10 2.40
C GLU A 130 -23.22 -3.86 2.29
N VAL A 131 -22.58 -4.35 1.23
CA VAL A 131 -21.16 -4.14 1.02
C VAL A 131 -20.94 -2.70 0.54
N GLN A 132 -20.22 -1.93 1.36
CA GLN A 132 -19.89 -0.53 1.12
C GLN A 132 -18.46 -0.24 1.58
N THR A 133 -18.01 1.01 1.42
CA THR A 133 -16.75 1.45 2.05
C THR A 133 -16.81 1.29 3.57
N ASN A 134 -15.66 1.16 4.22
CA ASN A 134 -15.56 0.93 5.67
C ASN A 134 -16.11 -0.43 6.13
N VAL A 135 -16.13 -1.42 5.22
CA VAL A 135 -16.40 -2.84 5.52
C VAL A 135 -15.11 -3.62 5.37
N TRP A 136 -14.84 -4.57 6.25
CA TRP A 136 -13.73 -5.50 6.07
C TRP A 136 -14.06 -6.55 5.02
N ILE A 137 -13.10 -6.84 4.16
CA ILE A 137 -13.13 -7.97 3.24
C ILE A 137 -11.93 -8.88 3.49
N ARG A 138 -12.19 -10.16 3.69
CA ARG A 138 -11.20 -11.23 3.50
C ARG A 138 -11.48 -11.89 2.16
N TYR A 139 -10.49 -12.02 1.31
CA TYR A 139 -10.70 -12.60 -0.01
C TYR A 139 -9.58 -13.55 -0.39
N SER A 140 -9.90 -14.46 -1.31
CA SER A 140 -8.93 -15.20 -2.11
C SER A 140 -9.38 -15.17 -3.57
N GLY A 141 -8.45 -15.17 -4.50
CA GLY A 141 -8.77 -15.09 -5.91
C GLY A 141 -7.55 -15.13 -6.81
N ARG A 142 -7.76 -14.79 -8.08
CA ARG A 142 -6.70 -14.82 -9.10
C ARG A 142 -6.52 -13.46 -9.74
N LEU A 143 -5.27 -13.03 -9.85
CA LEU A 143 -4.91 -11.79 -10.52
C LEU A 143 -5.07 -11.92 -12.03
N ARG A 144 -5.81 -11.00 -12.65
CA ARG A 144 -6.01 -10.92 -14.10
C ARG A 144 -4.95 -10.05 -14.77
N ALA A 145 -4.94 -10.04 -16.10
CA ALA A 145 -3.98 -9.29 -16.90
C ALA A 145 -4.08 -7.76 -16.74
N ASP A 146 -5.24 -7.27 -16.34
CA ASP A 146 -5.54 -5.86 -16.08
C ASP A 146 -5.20 -5.41 -14.64
N GLY A 147 -4.69 -6.32 -13.80
CA GLY A 147 -4.40 -6.06 -12.39
C GLY A 147 -5.60 -6.23 -11.44
N THR A 148 -6.78 -6.58 -11.97
CA THR A 148 -7.97 -6.87 -11.16
C THR A 148 -7.90 -8.30 -10.59
N ILE A 149 -8.31 -8.49 -9.35
CA ILE A 149 -8.48 -9.80 -8.74
C ILE A 149 -9.90 -10.30 -9.02
N LEU A 150 -10.04 -11.44 -9.67
CA LEU A 150 -11.31 -12.17 -9.66
C LEU A 150 -11.38 -12.99 -8.37
N ALA A 151 -12.31 -12.64 -7.48
CA ALA A 151 -12.46 -13.34 -6.21
C ALA A 151 -13.09 -14.72 -6.41
N ASP A 152 -12.41 -15.75 -5.89
CA ASP A 152 -12.94 -17.10 -5.75
C ASP A 152 -13.81 -17.18 -4.48
N GLU A 153 -13.32 -16.58 -3.39
CA GLU A 153 -14.03 -16.45 -2.10
C GLU A 153 -13.94 -15.01 -1.57
N ALA A 154 -15.00 -14.53 -0.92
CA ALA A 154 -15.03 -13.25 -0.22
C ALA A 154 -15.85 -13.35 1.08
N ALA A 155 -15.29 -12.88 2.19
CA ALA A 155 -15.98 -12.81 3.47
C ALA A 155 -16.02 -11.36 3.96
N PHE A 156 -17.20 -10.89 4.32
CA PHE A 156 -17.44 -9.50 4.69
C PHE A 156 -17.82 -9.38 6.16
N SER A 157 -17.35 -8.31 6.81
CA SER A 157 -17.76 -7.95 8.16
C SER A 157 -17.73 -6.45 8.37
N LYS A 158 -18.61 -5.92 9.23
CA LYS A 158 -18.55 -4.52 9.63
C LYS A 158 -17.19 -4.15 10.23
N ASN A 159 -16.77 -2.91 10.03
CA ASN A 159 -15.60 -2.35 10.70
C ASN A 159 -15.92 -1.90 12.13
N ASP A 160 -16.37 -2.85 12.95
CA ASP A 160 -16.67 -2.58 14.34
C ASP A 160 -15.38 -2.35 15.12
N ILE A 161 -15.44 -1.43 16.09
CA ILE A 161 -14.34 -1.11 16.97
C ILE A 161 -14.48 -1.93 18.24
N ALA A 162 -13.55 -2.87 18.46
CA ALA A 162 -13.52 -3.66 19.68
C ALA A 162 -13.05 -2.80 20.86
N LYS A 163 -13.51 -3.12 22.08
CA LYS A 163 -13.10 -2.41 23.32
C LYS A 163 -11.58 -2.29 23.50
N GLN A 164 -10.81 -3.29 23.06
CA GLN A 164 -9.36 -3.24 23.14
C GLN A 164 -8.76 -2.22 22.17
N GLU A 165 -9.33 -2.12 20.96
CA GLU A 165 -8.94 -1.10 19.99
C GLU A 165 -9.30 0.30 20.50
N GLU A 166 -10.51 0.49 20.99
CA GLU A 166 -10.97 1.76 21.59
C GLU A 166 -9.99 2.23 22.68
N ARG A 167 -9.66 1.35 23.65
CA ARG A 167 -8.66 1.66 24.68
C ARG A 167 -7.29 2.03 24.13
N LEU A 168 -6.87 1.39 23.04
CA LEU A 168 -5.59 1.70 22.41
C LEU A 168 -5.63 3.02 21.66
N ARG A 169 -6.76 3.38 21.04
CA ARG A 169 -6.95 4.71 20.46
C ARG A 169 -6.90 5.78 21.55
N ASP A 170 -7.67 5.61 22.62
CA ASP A 170 -7.70 6.53 23.77
C ASP A 170 -6.31 6.71 24.39
N LYS A 171 -5.57 5.62 24.58
CA LYS A 171 -4.20 5.67 25.12
C LYS A 171 -3.21 6.38 24.20
N ASN A 172 -3.46 6.43 22.90
CA ASN A 172 -2.61 7.11 21.92
C ASN A 172 -3.19 8.45 21.48
N GLU A 173 -4.27 8.91 22.12
CA GLU A 173 -4.87 10.20 21.85
C GLU A 173 -4.23 11.25 22.77
N PHE A 174 -3.51 12.17 22.16
CA PHE A 174 -2.90 13.31 22.84
C PHE A 174 -2.75 14.48 21.87
N ASP A 175 -2.37 15.66 22.35
CA ASP A 175 -1.97 16.77 21.49
C ASP A 175 -0.45 16.70 21.23
N PRO A 176 -0.02 16.28 20.03
CA PRO A 176 1.40 16.14 19.74
C PRO A 176 2.10 17.49 19.53
N SER A 177 1.36 18.59 19.36
CA SER A 177 1.91 19.95 19.26
C SER A 177 2.31 20.53 20.62
N ALA A 178 1.75 19.98 21.71
CA ALA A 178 1.96 20.43 23.08
C ALA A 178 3.08 19.65 23.82
N VAL A 179 3.77 18.72 23.15
CA VAL A 179 4.86 17.95 23.78
C VAL A 179 6.14 18.78 23.75
N ASP A 180 6.61 19.17 24.93
CA ASP A 180 7.80 20.00 25.09
C ASP A 180 9.12 19.19 25.03
N GLU A 181 10.21 19.89 24.73
CA GLU A 181 11.56 19.30 24.71
C GLU A 181 11.96 18.68 26.06
N GLU A 182 11.47 19.24 27.16
CA GLU A 182 11.73 18.76 28.52
C GLU A 182 11.12 17.37 28.78
N ASP A 183 10.02 17.04 28.10
CA ASP A 183 9.34 15.75 28.21
C ASP A 183 10.03 14.66 27.39
N ARG A 184 10.99 15.03 26.53
CA ARG A 184 11.66 14.12 25.60
C ARG A 184 12.16 12.89 26.31
N GLN A 185 11.74 11.73 25.82
CA GLN A 185 12.19 10.46 26.38
C GLN A 185 13.70 10.29 26.22
N ARG A 186 14.40 10.15 27.35
CA ARG A 186 15.85 9.94 27.40
C ARG A 186 16.26 8.67 26.65
N HIS A 187 17.45 8.67 26.04
CA HIS A 187 17.94 7.54 25.26
C HIS A 187 17.97 6.20 26.01
N ILE A 188 18.34 6.20 27.28
CA ILE A 188 18.37 4.99 28.11
C ILE A 188 16.94 4.45 28.30
N SER A 189 15.96 5.33 28.52
CA SER A 189 14.54 4.93 28.63
C SER A 189 14.03 4.34 27.31
N LYS A 190 14.38 4.92 26.15
CA LYS A 190 14.03 4.38 24.82
C LYS A 190 14.54 2.96 24.61
N SER A 191 15.77 2.68 25.03
CA SER A 191 16.37 1.34 24.88
C SER A 191 15.70 0.28 25.77
N ILE A 192 15.10 0.68 26.90
CA ILE A 192 14.49 -0.23 27.88
C ILE A 192 13.00 -0.41 27.61
N HIS A 193 12.27 0.69 27.38
CA HIS A 193 10.81 0.71 27.31
C HIS A 193 10.26 0.85 25.89
N GLY A 194 11.14 0.99 24.89
CA GLY A 194 10.75 1.36 23.54
C GLY A 194 10.46 2.85 23.40
N LEU A 195 10.10 3.26 22.19
CA LEU A 195 9.74 4.63 21.87
C LEU A 195 8.34 4.95 22.40
N ASP A 196 8.21 6.02 23.19
CA ASP A 196 6.94 6.57 23.65
C ASP A 196 6.57 7.82 22.84
N ALA A 197 5.45 7.74 22.11
CA ALA A 197 4.99 8.81 21.22
C ALA A 197 4.61 10.10 21.99
N HIS A 198 4.15 9.99 23.24
CA HIS A 198 3.79 11.14 24.09
C HIS A 198 4.99 11.98 24.52
N ARG A 199 6.20 11.50 24.22
CA ARG A 199 7.47 12.08 24.65
C ARG A 199 8.37 12.38 23.46
N ILE A 200 7.75 12.57 22.30
CA ILE A 200 8.37 13.03 21.07
C ILE A 200 7.97 14.51 20.90
N PRO A 201 8.90 15.45 21.09
CA PRO A 201 8.59 16.87 20.99
C PRO A 201 8.17 17.28 19.58
N ALA A 202 7.30 18.29 19.50
CA ALA A 202 7.00 18.97 18.26
C ALA A 202 8.26 19.64 17.68
N TYR A 203 8.32 19.76 16.35
CA TYR A 203 9.33 20.58 15.69
C TYR A 203 8.70 21.89 15.21
N HIS A 204 9.21 23.01 15.73
CA HIS A 204 8.64 24.34 15.48
C HIS A 204 9.12 24.93 14.14
N ASP A 205 8.41 24.58 13.07
CA ASP A 205 8.52 25.19 11.74
C ASP A 205 7.13 25.27 11.12
N ASP A 206 6.49 26.44 11.24
CA ASP A 206 5.09 26.65 10.85
C ASP A 206 4.87 26.39 9.35
N ALA A 207 5.83 26.76 8.49
CA ALA A 207 5.71 26.57 7.06
C ALA A 207 5.78 25.08 6.70
N MET A 208 6.69 24.33 7.32
CA MET A 208 6.79 22.89 7.11
C MET A 208 5.60 22.14 7.71
N GLN A 209 5.12 22.55 8.87
CA GLN A 209 3.92 22.01 9.51
C GLN A 209 2.68 22.23 8.62
N GLN A 210 2.45 23.45 8.15
CA GLN A 210 1.34 23.75 7.23
C GLN A 210 1.40 22.94 5.93
N ARG A 211 2.62 22.70 5.40
CA ARG A 211 2.82 21.85 4.22
C ARG A 211 2.46 20.39 4.51
N VAL A 212 2.88 19.86 5.67
CA VAL A 212 2.54 18.51 6.12
C VAL A 212 1.03 18.36 6.29
N ASP A 213 0.37 19.30 6.95
CA ASP A 213 -1.07 19.29 7.17
C ASP A 213 -1.83 19.38 5.85
N GLY A 214 -1.49 20.35 5.00
CA GLY A 214 -2.18 20.56 3.72
C GLY A 214 -2.09 19.34 2.79
N ILE A 215 -0.95 18.65 2.75
CA ILE A 215 -0.80 17.41 2.00
C ILE A 215 -1.56 16.26 2.69
N GLY A 216 -1.41 16.11 4.01
CA GLY A 216 -2.06 15.07 4.80
C GLY A 216 -3.59 15.09 4.68
N THR A 217 -4.21 16.26 4.83
CA THR A 217 -5.67 16.43 4.71
C THR A 217 -6.20 16.02 3.34
N ARG A 218 -5.45 16.29 2.26
CA ARG A 218 -5.83 15.87 0.89
C ARG A 218 -5.86 14.36 0.72
N LEU A 219 -5.00 13.64 1.45
CA LEU A 219 -4.83 12.18 1.36
C LEU A 219 -5.88 11.40 2.15
N ILE A 220 -6.58 12.02 3.10
CA ILE A 220 -7.64 11.34 3.86
C ILE A 220 -8.65 10.76 2.86
N PRO A 221 -8.97 9.46 2.90
CA PRO A 221 -9.87 8.89 1.90
C PRO A 221 -11.30 9.40 2.10
N THR A 222 -12.05 9.51 0.99
CA THR A 222 -13.39 10.10 1.00
C THR A 222 -14.33 9.43 1.98
N PHE A 223 -14.27 8.10 2.14
CA PHE A 223 -15.13 7.41 3.09
C PHE A 223 -14.89 7.85 4.54
N GLN A 224 -13.63 8.04 4.97
CA GLN A 224 -13.29 8.52 6.32
C GLN A 224 -13.81 9.94 6.56
N ARG A 225 -13.74 10.82 5.54
CA ARG A 225 -14.32 12.18 5.63
C ARG A 225 -15.85 12.17 5.77
N MET A 226 -16.51 11.20 5.15
CA MET A 226 -17.98 11.10 5.13
C MET A 226 -18.58 10.40 6.35
N LEU A 227 -17.76 9.71 7.17
CA LEU A 227 -18.24 9.15 8.43
C LEU A 227 -18.70 10.28 9.37
N SER A 228 -19.74 10.02 10.15
CA SER A 228 -20.20 10.98 11.17
C SER A 228 -19.20 11.08 12.32
N GLU A 229 -19.15 12.22 13.01
CA GLU A 229 -18.22 12.42 14.15
C GLU A 229 -18.40 11.40 15.28
N GLY A 230 -19.60 10.84 15.43
CA GLY A 230 -19.88 9.80 16.43
C GLY A 230 -19.65 8.37 15.94
N ASP A 231 -19.25 8.16 14.68
CA ASP A 231 -18.94 6.81 14.19
C ASP A 231 -17.64 6.32 14.84
N PRO A 232 -17.66 5.20 15.57
CA PRO A 232 -16.48 4.74 16.30
C PRO A 232 -15.30 4.42 15.36
N SER A 233 -15.57 4.10 14.09
CA SER A 233 -14.54 3.79 13.10
C SER A 233 -13.93 5.02 12.42
N LYS A 234 -14.48 6.22 12.66
CA LYS A 234 -13.90 7.47 12.19
C LYS A 234 -12.57 7.73 12.90
N LEU A 235 -11.57 8.12 12.11
CA LEU A 235 -10.26 8.54 12.62
C LEU A 235 -10.11 10.06 12.43
N ASN A 236 -9.74 10.73 13.51
CA ASN A 236 -9.43 12.16 13.49
C ASN A 236 -7.96 12.33 13.12
N PHE A 237 -7.67 12.25 11.81
CA PHE A 237 -6.31 12.35 11.31
C PHE A 237 -5.69 13.70 11.67
N ARG A 238 -4.53 13.64 12.33
CA ARG A 238 -3.72 14.79 12.71
C ARG A 238 -2.28 14.51 12.31
N PHE A 239 -1.64 15.45 11.64
CA PHE A 239 -0.29 15.27 11.14
C PHE A 239 0.63 16.20 11.93
N GLN A 240 1.66 15.66 12.57
CA GLN A 240 2.55 16.48 13.39
C GLN A 240 3.99 16.32 12.91
N LEU A 241 4.62 17.45 12.63
CA LEU A 241 6.05 17.55 12.45
C LEU A 241 6.74 17.45 13.82
N VAL A 242 7.65 16.50 13.97
CA VAL A 242 8.29 16.20 15.25
C VAL A 242 9.81 16.22 15.19
N ASP A 243 10.46 16.50 16.32
CA ASP A 243 11.91 16.36 16.47
C ASP A 243 12.27 14.99 17.04
N GLU A 244 12.39 13.99 16.17
CA GLU A 244 12.94 12.69 16.54
C GLU A 244 13.92 12.18 15.49
N LYS A 245 15.17 12.59 15.63
CA LYS A 245 16.27 12.35 14.67
C LYS A 245 16.55 10.87 14.36
N LYS A 246 16.16 9.94 15.25
CA LYS A 246 16.44 8.50 15.06
C LYS A 246 15.42 7.79 14.17
N LEU A 247 14.22 8.37 14.02
CA LEU A 247 13.20 7.82 13.14
C LEU A 247 13.56 8.03 11.68
N ARG A 248 13.27 7.02 10.86
CA ARG A 248 13.65 6.97 9.44
C ARG A 248 12.46 7.24 8.52
N ASP A 249 11.26 7.18 9.08
CA ASP A 249 9.94 7.23 8.49
C ASP A 249 8.96 7.90 9.47
N GLY A 250 7.69 8.01 9.08
CA GLY A 250 6.63 8.49 9.95
C GLY A 250 6.10 7.38 10.88
N ILE A 251 5.48 7.77 11.98
CA ILE A 251 4.77 6.87 12.89
C ILE A 251 3.28 7.14 12.76
N ALA A 252 2.51 6.09 12.51
CA ALA A 252 1.05 6.13 12.60
C ALA A 252 0.58 5.54 13.92
N LEU A 253 -0.20 6.31 14.67
CA LEU A 253 -0.85 5.84 15.88
C LEU A 253 -2.28 5.33 15.59
N PRO A 254 -2.81 4.39 16.39
CA PRO A 254 -4.18 3.88 16.19
C PRO A 254 -5.27 4.95 16.23
N SER A 255 -5.02 6.08 16.89
CA SER A 255 -5.92 7.24 16.97
C SER A 255 -6.03 8.04 15.67
N GLY A 256 -5.13 7.82 14.70
CA GLY A 256 -5.03 8.63 13.48
C GLY A 256 -4.00 9.77 13.57
N ILE A 257 -3.28 9.90 14.68
CA ILE A 257 -2.12 10.80 14.76
C ILE A 257 -0.98 10.22 13.94
N ILE A 258 -0.45 11.01 13.00
CA ILE A 258 0.69 10.67 12.16
C ILE A 258 1.84 11.61 12.52
N LEU A 259 2.88 11.08 13.15
CA LEU A 259 4.08 11.84 13.52
C LEU A 259 5.12 11.71 12.41
N VAL A 260 5.54 12.84 11.83
CA VAL A 260 6.53 12.90 10.75
C VAL A 260 7.77 13.61 11.26
N PRO A 261 8.91 12.90 11.40
CA PRO A 261 10.15 13.56 11.80
C PRO A 261 10.61 14.56 10.73
N TYR A 262 11.02 15.77 11.13
CA TYR A 262 11.40 16.80 10.15
C TYR A 262 12.55 16.37 9.23
N GLN A 263 13.49 15.54 9.71
CA GLN A 263 14.57 15.01 8.88
C GLN A 263 14.11 13.99 7.82
N VAL A 264 12.90 13.43 7.96
CA VAL A 264 12.25 12.68 6.88
C VAL A 264 11.90 13.68 5.79
N VAL A 265 11.17 14.75 6.11
CA VAL A 265 10.76 15.79 5.16
C VAL A 265 11.95 16.39 4.40
N LEU A 266 13.04 16.70 5.09
CA LEU A 266 14.26 17.26 4.48
C LEU A 266 14.98 16.32 3.50
N ARG A 267 14.74 15.00 3.56
CA ARG A 267 15.32 14.02 2.63
C ARG A 267 14.48 13.81 1.38
N LEU A 268 13.25 14.32 1.37
CA LEU A 268 12.32 14.18 0.24
C LEU A 268 12.52 15.34 -0.73
N GLN A 269 12.38 15.03 -2.01
CA GLN A 269 12.68 15.95 -3.11
C GLN A 269 11.47 16.74 -3.57
N ASN A 270 10.25 16.29 -3.25
CA ASN A 270 9.00 16.92 -3.69
C ASN A 270 7.80 16.53 -2.80
N ASP A 271 6.66 17.19 -3.01
CA ASP A 271 5.42 16.98 -2.25
C ASP A 271 4.83 15.59 -2.44
N THR A 272 4.98 14.98 -3.62
CA THR A 272 4.49 13.62 -3.88
C THR A 272 5.22 12.59 -3.02
N GLN A 273 6.52 12.80 -2.80
CA GLN A 273 7.29 11.94 -1.90
C GLN A 273 6.88 12.13 -0.44
N LEU A 274 6.61 13.37 0.01
CA LEU A 274 6.03 13.61 1.34
C LEU A 274 4.63 13.00 1.47
N ALA A 275 3.80 13.16 0.45
CA ALA A 275 2.49 12.54 0.37
C ALA A 275 2.57 11.02 0.49
N THR A 276 3.63 10.39 -0.04
CA THR A 276 3.84 8.94 0.10
C THR A 276 3.98 8.53 1.57
N VAL A 277 4.77 9.25 2.36
CA VAL A 277 4.98 8.95 3.78
C VAL A 277 3.67 9.14 4.57
N LEU A 278 2.92 10.19 4.26
CA LEU A 278 1.65 10.50 4.92
C LEU A 278 0.55 9.51 4.55
N ALA A 279 0.42 9.16 3.27
CA ALA A 279 -0.55 8.19 2.78
C ALA A 279 -0.32 6.80 3.37
N ASP A 280 0.95 6.43 3.56
CA ASP A 280 1.34 5.20 4.22
C ASP A 280 0.91 5.18 5.69
N GLY A 281 1.14 6.27 6.43
CA GLY A 281 0.65 6.40 7.79
C GLY A 281 -0.87 6.32 7.91
N ILE A 282 -1.60 6.97 6.99
CA ILE A 282 -3.06 6.85 6.90
C ILE A 282 -3.48 5.39 6.63
N ALA A 283 -2.82 4.71 5.70
CA ALA A 283 -3.09 3.31 5.38
C ALA A 283 -2.85 2.39 6.59
N THR A 284 -1.72 2.52 7.29
CA THR A 284 -1.41 1.77 8.51
C THR A 284 -2.48 1.96 9.60
N ALA A 285 -2.97 3.19 9.80
CA ALA A 285 -4.02 3.48 10.77
C ALA A 285 -5.37 2.85 10.37
N ILE A 286 -5.78 2.99 9.11
CA ILE A 286 -7.04 2.44 8.59
C ILE A 286 -7.04 0.90 8.61
N GLU A 287 -5.92 0.29 8.18
CA GLU A 287 -5.76 -1.16 8.13
C GLU A 287 -5.49 -1.80 9.50
N LYS A 288 -5.47 -0.97 10.56
CA LYS A 288 -5.32 -1.38 11.95
C LYS A 288 -4.08 -2.26 12.16
N GLU A 289 -3.00 -2.03 11.40
CA GLU A 289 -1.85 -2.93 11.37
C GLU A 289 -1.26 -3.11 12.78
N GLY A 290 -1.05 -2.00 13.50
CA GLY A 290 -0.57 -2.04 14.89
C GLY A 290 -1.48 -2.83 15.84
N LEU A 291 -2.79 -2.83 15.62
CA LEU A 291 -3.76 -3.56 16.45
C LEU A 291 -3.81 -5.05 16.09
N ARG A 292 -3.65 -5.38 14.81
CA ARG A 292 -3.60 -6.76 14.33
C ARG A 292 -2.29 -7.45 14.73
N GLU A 293 -1.21 -6.68 14.83
CA GLU A 293 0.10 -7.17 15.26
C GLU A 293 0.21 -7.38 16.78
N LEU A 294 -0.53 -6.64 17.61
CA LEU A 294 -0.40 -6.72 19.08
C LEU A 294 -0.73 -8.12 19.64
N PRO A 295 -1.88 -8.76 19.32
CA PRO A 295 -2.17 -10.12 19.76
C PRO A 295 -1.16 -11.14 19.22
N ALA A 296 -0.65 -10.93 18.00
CA ALA A 296 0.37 -11.78 17.42
C ALA A 296 1.73 -11.62 18.13
N LYS A 297 2.15 -10.39 18.46
CA LYS A 297 3.38 -10.09 19.20
C LYS A 297 3.31 -10.55 20.66
N GLU A 298 2.17 -10.40 21.34
CA GLU A 298 1.94 -10.90 22.69
C GLU A 298 1.94 -12.43 22.75
N ARG A 299 1.28 -13.10 21.78
CA ARG A 299 1.37 -14.56 21.65
C ARG A 299 2.76 -15.05 21.28
N MET A 300 3.52 -14.32 20.47
CA MET A 300 4.92 -14.67 20.18
C MET A 300 5.81 -14.57 21.42
N LYS A 301 5.60 -13.55 22.26
CA LYS A 301 6.26 -13.47 23.58
C LYS A 301 5.86 -14.64 24.48
N ALA A 302 4.58 -15.01 24.49
CA ALA A 302 4.09 -16.17 25.25
C ALA A 302 4.60 -17.52 24.71
N LEU A 303 4.68 -17.71 23.40
CA LEU A 303 5.20 -18.91 22.72
C LEU A 303 6.73 -19.04 22.79
N GLN A 304 7.46 -17.93 22.92
CA GLN A 304 8.90 -17.96 23.27
C GLN A 304 9.13 -18.48 24.69
N ILE A 305 8.14 -18.35 25.58
CA ILE A 305 8.21 -18.81 26.97
C ILE A 305 7.61 -20.23 27.10
N ALA A 306 6.57 -20.55 26.33
CA ALA A 306 5.88 -21.83 26.35
C ALA A 306 6.00 -22.53 24.99
N GLY A 307 6.94 -23.47 24.89
CA GLY A 307 7.04 -24.33 23.71
C GLY A 307 5.78 -25.19 23.53
N THR A 308 5.21 -25.14 22.33
CA THR A 308 4.25 -26.07 21.69
C THR A 308 2.72 -25.80 21.71
N ALA A 309 2.18 -25.87 20.48
CA ALA A 309 0.94 -26.50 20.00
C ALA A 309 -0.44 -26.08 20.54
N GLY A 310 -1.18 -25.29 19.73
CA GLY A 310 -2.64 -25.16 19.83
C GLY A 310 -3.20 -24.08 18.89
N GLY A 311 -3.85 -24.48 17.80
CA GLY A 311 -4.43 -23.55 16.82
C GLY A 311 -5.87 -23.17 17.16
N VAL A 312 -6.10 -21.89 17.50
CA VAL A 312 -7.45 -21.31 17.64
C VAL A 312 -7.60 -20.15 16.65
N PHE A 313 -8.69 -20.19 15.90
CA PHE A 313 -9.01 -19.25 14.83
C PHE A 313 -9.46 -17.89 15.39
N VAL A 314 -8.86 -16.79 14.90
CA VAL A 314 -9.31 -15.40 15.15
C VAL A 314 -9.43 -14.70 13.78
N PRO A 315 -10.53 -13.97 13.50
CA PRO A 315 -10.66 -13.16 12.29
C PRO A 315 -9.45 -12.22 12.11
N GLY A 316 -8.81 -12.25 10.93
CA GLY A 316 -7.62 -11.44 10.62
C GLY A 316 -6.25 -12.12 10.79
N LEU A 317 -6.19 -13.36 11.34
CA LEU A 317 -4.93 -14.06 11.65
C LEU A 317 -4.81 -15.49 11.08
N GLY A 318 -5.64 -15.89 10.12
CA GLY A 318 -5.65 -17.23 9.51
C GLY A 318 -4.40 -17.66 8.72
N PHE A 319 -3.30 -16.92 8.79
CA PHE A 319 -2.07 -17.17 8.01
C PHE A 319 -0.89 -17.70 8.83
N VAL A 320 -1.06 -17.93 10.14
CA VAL A 320 0.05 -18.29 11.02
C VAL A 320 -0.06 -19.76 11.43
N THR A 321 0.19 -20.67 10.49
CA THR A 321 0.47 -22.08 10.79
C THR A 321 1.81 -22.48 10.20
N GLY A 322 2.84 -22.41 11.04
CA GLY A 322 4.19 -22.91 10.76
C GLY A 322 5.23 -21.81 10.51
N PHE A 323 6.48 -22.10 10.87
CA PHE A 323 7.72 -21.34 10.64
C PHE A 323 8.27 -20.50 11.82
N ALA A 324 9.59 -20.62 12.01
CA ALA A 324 10.37 -20.28 13.19
C ALA A 324 10.44 -18.77 13.55
N ASN A 325 10.61 -18.49 14.85
CA ASN A 325 10.30 -17.24 15.54
C ASN A 325 10.94 -15.93 15.03
N HIS A 326 12.09 -15.95 14.34
CA HIS A 326 12.74 -14.72 13.82
C HIS A 326 12.39 -14.43 12.36
N ALA A 327 12.28 -15.47 11.52
CA ALA A 327 11.82 -15.33 10.15
C ALA A 327 10.36 -14.87 10.10
N MET A 328 9.56 -15.30 11.08
CA MET A 328 8.15 -14.91 11.20
C MET A 328 7.97 -13.40 11.44
N LYS A 329 8.74 -12.77 12.34
CA LYS A 329 8.65 -11.32 12.57
C LYS A 329 9.00 -10.52 11.32
N ASN A 330 10.12 -10.83 10.67
CA ASN A 330 10.54 -10.12 9.45
C ASN A 330 9.54 -10.32 8.31
N ASN A 331 8.90 -11.48 8.20
CA ASN A 331 7.85 -11.70 7.20
C ASN A 331 6.58 -10.92 7.54
N MET A 332 6.17 -10.88 8.81
CA MET A 332 5.03 -10.07 9.25
C MET A 332 5.23 -8.59 8.97
N ASP A 333 6.37 -8.03 9.37
CA ASP A 333 6.71 -6.61 9.14
C ASP A 333 6.70 -6.31 7.62
N ARG A 334 7.26 -7.21 6.79
CA ARG A 334 7.20 -7.09 5.32
C ARG A 334 5.79 -7.19 4.73
N HIS A 335 4.94 -8.04 5.30
CA HIS A 335 3.55 -8.16 4.86
C HIS A 335 2.75 -6.89 5.17
N ALA A 336 2.93 -6.33 6.37
CA ALA A 336 2.35 -5.04 6.76
C ALA A 336 2.89 -3.91 5.87
N GLU A 337 4.22 -3.78 5.72
CA GLU A 337 4.84 -2.78 4.83
C GLU A 337 4.34 -2.87 3.38
N ALA A 338 4.09 -4.10 2.90
CA ALA A 338 3.55 -4.32 1.57
C ALA A 338 2.05 -4.01 1.49
N GLN A 339 1.26 -4.25 2.55
CA GLN A 339 -0.17 -3.91 2.62
C GLN A 339 -0.37 -2.39 2.68
N SER A 340 0.16 -1.72 3.70
CA SER A 340 0.17 -0.24 3.79
C SER A 340 0.72 0.41 2.50
N GLY A 341 1.78 -0.17 1.94
CA GLY A 341 2.33 0.24 0.66
C GLY A 341 1.33 0.14 -0.51
N ARG A 342 0.60 -0.97 -0.64
CA ARG A 342 -0.43 -1.13 -1.69
C ARG A 342 -1.58 -0.16 -1.51
N VAL A 343 -2.08 -0.03 -0.29
CA VAL A 343 -3.23 0.82 0.03
C VAL A 343 -2.88 2.30 -0.16
N SER A 344 -1.70 2.74 0.26
CA SER A 344 -1.24 4.12 0.11
C SER A 344 -1.11 4.56 -1.36
N LEU A 345 -0.78 3.67 -2.30
CA LEU A 345 -0.83 3.99 -3.73
C LEU A 345 -2.25 4.38 -4.18
N GLY A 346 -3.28 3.75 -3.61
CA GLY A 346 -4.67 4.11 -3.85
C GLY A 346 -5.02 5.51 -3.35
N PHE A 347 -4.57 5.88 -2.16
CA PHE A 347 -4.80 7.21 -1.60
C PHE A 347 -4.03 8.30 -2.36
N LEU A 348 -2.79 8.02 -2.75
CA LEU A 348 -2.00 8.91 -3.61
C LEU A 348 -2.70 9.15 -4.96
N HIS A 349 -3.12 8.07 -5.64
CA HIS A 349 -3.83 8.15 -6.91
C HIS A 349 -5.11 8.98 -6.80
N ASP A 350 -5.92 8.71 -5.79
CA ASP A 350 -7.19 9.42 -5.55
C ASP A 350 -6.98 10.92 -5.28
N ALA A 351 -5.90 11.28 -4.59
CA ALA A 351 -5.55 12.67 -4.29
C ALA A 351 -4.77 13.38 -5.43
N GLY A 352 -4.56 12.70 -6.56
CA GLY A 352 -3.91 13.23 -7.76
C GLY A 352 -2.38 13.32 -7.68
N PHE A 353 -1.75 12.55 -6.80
CA PHE A 353 -0.30 12.47 -6.66
C PHE A 353 0.29 11.42 -7.61
N ASP A 354 1.53 11.66 -8.08
CA ASP A 354 2.27 10.71 -8.92
C ASP A 354 2.70 9.47 -8.12
N ILE A 355 1.97 8.38 -8.28
CA ILE A 355 2.22 7.10 -7.60
C ILE A 355 3.58 6.48 -7.96
N THR A 356 4.25 6.90 -9.04
CA THR A 356 5.58 6.40 -9.39
C THR A 356 6.69 6.93 -8.48
N GLN A 357 6.43 8.01 -7.73
CA GLN A 357 7.35 8.50 -6.72
C GLN A 357 7.39 7.62 -5.47
N ALA A 358 6.35 6.82 -5.17
CA ALA A 358 6.28 6.08 -3.92
C ALA A 358 7.45 5.09 -3.73
N PRO A 359 7.83 4.23 -4.71
CA PRO A 359 9.04 3.43 -4.60
C PRO A 359 10.31 4.25 -4.39
N VAL A 360 10.42 5.41 -5.05
CA VAL A 360 11.58 6.31 -4.97
C VAL A 360 11.70 6.92 -3.58
N THR A 361 10.58 7.35 -2.98
CA THR A 361 10.50 7.85 -1.59
C THR A 361 11.15 6.86 -0.63
N TRP A 362 10.70 5.60 -0.64
CA TRP A 362 11.23 4.59 0.28
C TRP A 362 12.68 4.23 -0.01
N TRP A 363 13.11 4.32 -1.27
CA TRP A 363 14.52 4.15 -1.63
C TRP A 363 15.38 5.29 -1.09
N LEU A 364 14.96 6.55 -1.19
CA LEU A 364 15.65 7.70 -0.58
C LEU A 364 15.73 7.53 0.95
N LEU A 365 14.62 7.16 1.58
CA LEU A 365 14.53 7.05 3.04
C LEU A 365 15.31 5.87 3.63
N ALA A 366 15.73 4.90 2.80
CA ALA A 366 16.61 3.81 3.24
C ALA A 366 17.99 4.28 3.70
N SER A 367 18.41 5.50 3.32
CA SER A 367 19.61 6.13 3.87
C SER A 367 19.28 7.17 4.94
N THR A 368 19.96 7.12 6.08
CA THR A 368 19.84 8.12 7.14
C THR A 368 20.54 9.45 6.83
N LYS A 369 21.27 9.51 5.71
CA LYS A 369 21.95 10.71 5.22
C LYS A 369 21.52 10.97 3.78
N PRO A 370 21.49 12.23 3.33
CA PRO A 370 21.28 12.53 1.92
C PRO A 370 22.34 11.81 1.06
N LYS A 371 21.88 11.03 0.08
CA LYS A 371 22.71 10.29 -0.88
C LYS A 371 21.98 10.22 -2.22
N ASP A 372 22.73 10.11 -3.30
CA ASP A 372 22.14 9.76 -4.60
C ASP A 372 21.52 8.36 -4.54
N LEU A 373 20.38 8.16 -5.20
CA LEU A 373 19.68 6.87 -5.25
C LEU A 373 20.57 5.70 -5.69
N LYS A 374 21.48 5.95 -6.66
CA LYS A 374 22.45 4.95 -7.15
C LYS A 374 23.35 4.39 -6.04
N ASP A 375 23.61 5.19 -5.00
CA ASP A 375 24.47 4.86 -3.87
C ASP A 375 23.70 4.23 -2.70
N ILE A 376 22.38 4.12 -2.82
CA ILE A 376 21.52 3.49 -1.82
C ILE A 376 21.12 2.10 -2.32
N LYS A 377 21.22 1.08 -1.47
CA LYS A 377 20.67 -0.24 -1.79
C LYS A 377 19.14 -0.15 -1.76
N MET A 378 18.48 -0.53 -2.85
CA MET A 378 17.02 -0.56 -2.91
C MET A 378 16.45 -1.41 -1.76
N PRO A 379 15.62 -0.84 -0.87
CA PRO A 379 14.99 -1.59 0.21
C PRO A 379 13.86 -2.48 -0.34
N PHE A 380 13.45 -3.48 0.45
CA PHE A 380 12.34 -4.38 0.11
C PHE A 380 11.07 -3.59 -0.26
N ARG A 381 10.70 -2.61 0.57
CA ARG A 381 9.49 -1.80 0.38
C ARG A 381 9.44 -1.10 -0.99
N ALA A 382 10.55 -0.48 -1.40
CA ALA A 382 10.66 0.14 -2.73
C ALA A 382 10.50 -0.91 -3.85
N SER A 383 11.17 -2.06 -3.72
CA SER A 383 11.06 -3.15 -4.70
C SER A 383 9.64 -3.72 -4.79
N ALA A 384 8.94 -3.85 -3.65
CA ALA A 384 7.58 -4.33 -3.59
C ALA A 384 6.62 -3.36 -4.30
N LEU A 385 6.76 -2.06 -4.03
CA LEU A 385 5.95 -1.02 -4.67
C LEU A 385 6.18 -0.92 -6.17
N TYR A 386 7.42 -1.07 -6.64
CA TYR A 386 7.66 -1.23 -8.08
C TYR A 386 6.88 -2.41 -8.63
N GLY A 387 6.95 -3.58 -8.01
CA GLY A 387 6.16 -4.74 -8.44
C GLY A 387 4.66 -4.43 -8.52
N ILE A 388 4.10 -3.81 -7.48
CA ILE A 388 2.68 -3.44 -7.42
C ILE A 388 2.29 -2.45 -8.52
N LEU A 389 3.15 -1.47 -8.84
CA LEU A 389 2.90 -0.55 -9.96
C LEU A 389 2.81 -1.30 -11.29
N GLY A 390 3.74 -2.24 -11.52
CA GLY A 390 3.79 -3.04 -12.73
C GLY A 390 2.66 -4.07 -12.87
N THR A 391 2.10 -4.56 -11.75
CA THR A 391 1.04 -5.57 -11.76
C THR A 391 -0.37 -5.01 -11.64
N THR A 392 -0.58 -4.06 -10.73
CA THR A 392 -1.92 -3.61 -10.32
C THR A 392 -2.30 -2.28 -10.94
N TRP A 393 -1.34 -1.35 -11.05
CA TRP A 393 -1.61 0.03 -11.47
C TRP A 393 -1.32 0.31 -12.94
N ARG A 394 -0.75 -0.66 -13.67
CA ARG A 394 -0.31 -0.52 -15.06
C ARG A 394 -1.38 0.02 -16.02
N GLN A 395 -2.64 -0.35 -15.84
CA GLN A 395 -3.75 -0.01 -16.74
C GLN A 395 -4.77 0.94 -16.10
N GLN A 396 -4.46 1.49 -14.93
CA GLN A 396 -5.35 2.45 -14.27
C GLN A 396 -5.21 3.81 -14.98
N PRO A 397 -6.30 4.38 -15.52
CA PRO A 397 -6.24 5.75 -16.00
C PRO A 397 -5.82 6.65 -14.84
N ILE A 398 -4.85 7.53 -15.08
CA ILE A 398 -4.58 8.63 -14.17
C ILE A 398 -5.87 9.44 -14.15
N LEU A 399 -6.47 9.62 -12.97
CA LEU A 399 -7.59 10.53 -12.81
C LEU A 399 -7.06 11.92 -13.10
N THR A 400 -7.10 12.36 -14.36
CA THR A 400 -6.84 13.75 -14.70
C THR A 400 -7.92 14.55 -13.99
N ALA A 401 -7.51 15.45 -13.10
CA ALA A 401 -8.37 16.31 -12.28
C ALA A 401 -9.21 17.27 -13.15
N LYS A 402 -10.16 16.72 -13.91
CA LYS A 402 -11.18 17.42 -14.66
C LYS A 402 -12.53 16.91 -14.17
N SER A 403 -13.38 17.85 -13.75
CA SER A 403 -14.78 17.68 -13.30
C SER A 403 -15.00 17.43 -11.80
N SER A 404 -14.72 18.45 -11.00
CA SER A 404 -15.49 18.71 -9.76
C SER A 404 -16.07 20.13 -9.81
N THR A 405 -16.93 20.40 -10.80
CA THR A 405 -17.63 21.71 -10.91
C THR A 405 -19.12 21.55 -11.24
N ARG A 406 -19.73 20.41 -10.91
CA ARG A 406 -21.20 20.28 -10.90
C ARG A 406 -21.66 19.44 -9.72
N LEU A 407 -21.68 20.06 -8.55
CA LEU A 407 -22.62 19.69 -7.50
C LEU A 407 -23.60 20.86 -7.38
N HIS A 408 -24.87 20.50 -7.58
CA HIS A 408 -26.02 21.36 -7.77
C HIS A 408 -26.15 22.48 -6.74
N ALA A 409 -26.19 23.72 -7.24
CA ALA A 409 -26.97 24.78 -6.62
C ALA A 409 -28.45 24.43 -6.82
N ALA A 410 -29.08 23.92 -5.76
CA ALA A 410 -30.53 23.97 -5.60
C ALA A 410 -30.81 25.12 -4.61
N GLU A 411 -30.74 26.35 -5.10
CA GLU A 411 -31.31 27.50 -4.39
C GLU A 411 -32.82 27.50 -4.65
N GLY A 412 -33.58 27.24 -3.59
CA GLY A 412 -35.03 27.34 -3.59
C GLY A 412 -35.46 28.81 -3.70
N THR A 413 -36.19 29.12 -4.76
CA THR A 413 -37.03 30.32 -4.82
C THR A 413 -38.23 30.12 -3.90
N HIS A 414 -38.20 30.76 -2.73
CA HIS A 414 -39.38 31.04 -1.93
C HIS A 414 -40.06 32.29 -2.51
N GLU A 415 -41.09 32.11 -3.33
CA GLU A 415 -42.01 33.19 -3.68
C GLU A 415 -43.10 33.26 -2.61
N SER A 416 -43.22 34.43 -1.99
CA SER A 416 -44.33 34.86 -1.17
C SER A 416 -45.43 35.44 -2.04
N HIS A 417 -46.63 34.86 -2.00
CA HIS A 417 -47.90 35.57 -2.19
C HIS A 417 -49.03 34.82 -1.49
#